data_AF-A0A2J6SJ87-F1
#
_entry.id   AF-A0A2J6SJ87-F1
#
_cell.length_a   1.000
_cell.length_b   1.000
_cell.length_c   1.000
_cell.angle_alpha   90.00
_cell.angle_beta   90.00
_cell.angle_gamma   90.00
#
_symmetry.space_group_name_H-M   'P 1'
#
loop_
_entity.id
_entity.type
_entity.pdbx_description
1 polymer ?
#
loop_
_entity_poly.entity_id
_entity_poly.type
_entity_poly.pdbx_seq_one_letter_code
_entity_poly.pdbx_strand_id
1 'polypeptide(L)'
;MSDIAFDALLEVIHDTFHGVPDIFLIVDGIDEIDQQAAELEAFLHELESLSQSATLCKALIVSRNTPKLEKLLTGWKTMAISSSDSLRDISVFLNEKLENMTHLGQRRDEIIERLVEGSKGLFLWADLAVSELDHLRTWNEIQKLLEHGNRGLDMIYATIIKQLDTSSEGLCRIRARALPLVAVACRPFRLEELTELLAVEVSRRLLTISPVGDGFAARISPGWFGRNRDGMPLSLISQSYRFW
;
A
#
# COMPACT_ATOMS: atom_id res chain seq x y z
N MET A 1 19.08 -1.74 16.42
CA MET A 1 19.78 -2.40 15.31
C MET A 1 20.86 -1.43 14.89
N SER A 2 22.11 -1.87 14.78
CA SER A 2 23.20 -1.02 14.31
C SER A 2 22.88 -0.56 12.89
N ASP A 3 22.75 0.75 12.68
CA ASP A 3 22.71 1.34 11.35
C ASP A 3 23.99 0.90 10.64
N ILE A 4 23.85 0.02 9.65
CA ILE A 4 24.94 -0.22 8.71
C ILE A 4 25.05 1.10 7.96
N ALA A 5 26.14 1.82 8.17
CA ALA A 5 26.41 3.04 7.41
C ALA A 5 26.36 2.69 5.92
N PHE A 6 25.70 3.55 5.14
CA PHE A 6 25.52 3.37 3.71
C PHE A 6 26.84 3.01 2.98
N ASP A 7 27.95 3.61 3.41
CA ASP A 7 29.30 3.31 2.91
C ASP A 7 29.71 1.84 3.09
N ALA A 8 29.36 1.23 4.23
CA ALA A 8 29.68 -0.18 4.49
C ALA A 8 28.86 -1.13 3.60
N LEU A 9 27.64 -0.75 3.22
CA LEU A 9 26.85 -1.51 2.24
C LEU A 9 27.53 -1.48 0.87
N LEU A 10 28.00 -0.31 0.44
CA LEU A 10 28.72 -0.16 -0.82
C LEU A 10 30.04 -0.95 -0.82
N GLU A 11 30.80 -0.91 0.27
CA GLU A 11 32.03 -1.73 0.40
C GLU A 11 31.72 -3.22 0.25
N VAL A 12 30.68 -3.73 0.90
CA VAL A 12 30.27 -5.14 0.78
C VAL A 12 29.89 -5.49 -0.65
N ILE A 13 29.19 -4.60 -1.36
CA ILE A 13 28.83 -4.79 -2.77
C ILE A 13 30.11 -4.88 -3.63
N HIS A 14 31.03 -3.93 -3.49
CA HIS A 14 32.30 -3.92 -4.23
C HIS A 14 33.15 -5.16 -3.95
N ASP A 15 33.29 -5.56 -2.69
CA ASP A 15 34.06 -6.75 -2.29
C ASP A 15 33.42 -8.04 -2.82
N THR A 16 32.10 -8.13 -2.78
CA THR A 16 31.37 -9.29 -3.30
C THR A 16 31.46 -9.38 -4.82
N PHE A 17 31.57 -8.24 -5.51
CA PHE A 17 31.55 -8.18 -6.96
C PHE A 17 32.94 -8.39 -7.55
N HIS A 18 34.00 -8.22 -6.77
CA HIS A 18 35.37 -8.48 -7.20
C HIS A 18 35.57 -9.96 -7.56
N GLY A 19 35.91 -10.20 -8.83
CA GLY A 19 36.30 -11.53 -9.32
C GLY A 19 35.13 -12.47 -9.65
N VAL A 20 33.88 -12.03 -9.52
CA VAL A 20 32.69 -12.79 -9.92
C VAL A 20 32.21 -12.29 -11.28
N PRO A 21 32.31 -13.09 -12.36
CA PRO A 21 31.77 -12.70 -13.66
C PRO A 21 30.23 -12.76 -13.65
N ASP A 22 29.59 -11.87 -14.42
CA ASP A 22 28.14 -11.84 -14.70
C ASP A 22 27.23 -11.83 -13.46
N ILE A 23 27.16 -10.68 -12.79
CA ILE A 23 26.37 -10.50 -11.56
C ILE A 23 24.98 -9.97 -11.88
N PHE A 24 23.96 -10.50 -11.21
CA PHE A 24 22.61 -9.95 -11.23
C PHE A 24 22.24 -9.45 -9.83
N LEU A 25 21.90 -8.17 -9.73
CA LEU A 25 21.47 -7.54 -8.50
C LEU A 25 19.98 -7.21 -8.59
N ILE A 26 19.19 -7.67 -7.63
CA ILE A 26 17.77 -7.32 -7.52
C ILE A 26 17.60 -6.46 -6.28
N VAL A 27 17.12 -5.23 -6.47
CA VAL A 27 16.83 -4.28 -5.39
C VAL A 27 15.31 -4.12 -5.31
N ASP A 28 14.72 -4.54 -4.19
CA ASP A 28 13.28 -4.43 -3.96
C ASP A 28 12.98 -3.34 -2.91
N GLY A 29 12.00 -2.49 -3.20
CA GLY A 29 11.54 -1.45 -2.29
C GLY A 29 12.47 -0.25 -2.15
N ILE A 30 13.20 0.15 -3.21
CA ILE A 30 14.11 1.31 -3.15
C ILE A 30 13.40 2.63 -2.78
N ASP A 31 12.08 2.72 -2.99
CA ASP A 31 11.27 3.88 -2.61
C ASP A 31 11.10 4.04 -1.09
N GLU A 32 11.43 3.01 -0.30
CA GLU A 32 11.43 3.05 1.17
C GLU A 32 12.71 3.71 1.73
N ILE A 33 13.68 4.06 0.87
CA ILE A 33 14.89 4.80 1.28
C ILE A 33 14.52 6.28 1.50
N ASP A 34 14.15 6.55 2.76
CA ASP A 34 13.74 7.87 3.26
C ASP A 34 14.90 8.67 3.88
N GLN A 35 16.05 8.01 4.13
CA GLN A 35 17.28 8.67 4.55
C GLN A 35 17.82 9.46 3.34
N GLN A 36 17.89 10.79 3.51
CA GLN A 36 18.45 11.83 2.64
C GLN A 36 18.49 11.54 1.11
N ALA A 37 17.87 12.40 0.29
CA ALA A 37 17.93 12.31 -1.18
C ALA A 37 19.35 12.04 -1.76
N ALA A 38 20.40 12.52 -1.07
CA ALA A 38 21.79 12.28 -1.42
C ALA A 38 22.25 10.80 -1.32
N GLU A 39 21.76 10.02 -0.35
CA GLU A 39 22.15 8.60 -0.20
C GLU A 39 21.54 7.75 -1.31
N LEU A 40 20.26 7.99 -1.62
CA LEU A 40 19.60 7.35 -2.75
C LEU A 40 20.27 7.71 -4.09
N GLU A 41 20.64 8.98 -4.27
CA GLU A 41 21.40 9.44 -5.44
C GLU A 41 22.77 8.74 -5.55
N ALA A 42 23.52 8.70 -4.45
CA ALA A 42 24.82 8.01 -4.40
C ALA A 42 24.67 6.52 -4.71
N PHE A 43 23.63 5.87 -4.19
CA PHE A 43 23.36 4.45 -4.45
C PHE A 43 23.08 4.19 -5.92
N LEU A 44 22.20 4.98 -6.53
CA LEU A 44 21.88 4.84 -7.95
C LEU A 44 23.10 5.09 -8.85
N HIS A 45 23.94 6.07 -8.49
CA HIS A 45 25.19 6.34 -9.20
C HIS A 45 26.18 5.17 -9.10
N GLU A 46 26.32 4.55 -7.93
CA GLU A 46 27.15 3.35 -7.75
C GLU A 46 26.63 2.17 -8.58
N LEU A 47 25.31 1.93 -8.60
CA LEU A 47 24.73 0.89 -9.44
C LEU A 47 24.99 1.13 -10.93
N GLU A 48 24.92 2.38 -11.37
CA GLU A 48 25.26 2.76 -12.74
C GLU A 48 26.75 2.49 -13.03
N SER A 49 27.65 2.86 -12.12
CA SER A 49 29.09 2.61 -12.24
C SER A 49 29.41 1.12 -12.35
N LEU A 50 28.79 0.29 -11.50
CA LEU A 50 28.95 -1.16 -11.51
C LEU A 50 28.47 -1.78 -12.83
N SER A 51 27.40 -1.23 -13.43
CA SER A 51 26.88 -1.71 -14.72
C SER A 51 27.82 -1.43 -15.90
N GLN A 52 28.69 -0.43 -15.76
CA GLN A 52 29.69 -0.01 -16.76
C GLN A 52 31.09 -0.60 -16.49
N SER A 53 31.27 -1.31 -15.37
CA SER A 53 32.56 -1.87 -14.99
C SER A 53 32.95 -3.08 -15.85
N ALA A 54 34.22 -3.51 -15.76
CA ALA A 54 34.71 -4.71 -16.46
C ALA A 54 33.98 -5.99 -16.04
N THR A 55 33.40 -5.98 -14.84
CA THR A 55 32.47 -6.99 -14.32
C THR A 55 31.06 -6.59 -14.72
N LEU A 56 30.47 -7.35 -15.64
CA LEU A 56 29.15 -7.03 -16.18
C LEU A 56 28.06 -7.26 -15.12
N CYS A 57 27.70 -6.21 -14.38
CA CYS A 57 26.61 -6.23 -13.40
C CYS A 57 25.29 -5.77 -14.05
N LYS A 58 24.23 -6.57 -13.88
CA LYS A 58 22.87 -6.25 -14.29
C LYS A 58 22.01 -5.98 -13.06
N ALA A 59 21.60 -4.74 -12.87
CA ALA A 59 20.69 -4.35 -11.80
C ALA A 59 19.23 -4.37 -12.27
N LEU A 60 18.35 -4.97 -11.48
CA LEU A 60 16.89 -4.85 -11.58
C LEU A 60 16.39 -4.16 -10.32
N ILE A 61 15.72 -3.04 -10.49
CA ILE A 61 15.12 -2.28 -9.38
C ILE A 61 13.60 -2.45 -9.45
N VAL A 62 13.00 -2.86 -8.34
CA VAL A 62 11.57 -3.01 -8.15
C VAL A 62 11.14 -1.99 -7.09
N SER A 63 10.18 -1.14 -7.43
CA SER A 63 9.74 -0.06 -6.56
C SER A 63 8.33 0.39 -6.89
N ARG A 64 7.71 1.14 -5.97
CA ARG A 64 6.53 1.96 -6.32
C ARG A 64 6.95 3.12 -7.21
N ASN A 65 6.00 3.58 -8.03
CA ASN A 65 6.22 4.78 -8.82
C ASN A 65 6.04 6.03 -7.94
N THR A 66 7.14 6.73 -7.64
CA THR A 66 7.12 7.97 -6.86
C THR A 66 7.74 9.11 -7.66
N PRO A 67 7.25 10.37 -7.53
CA PRO A 67 7.82 11.51 -8.26
C PRO A 67 9.30 11.78 -7.98
N LYS A 68 9.81 11.32 -6.82
CA LYS A 68 11.23 11.38 -6.46
C LYS A 68 12.02 10.43 -7.36
N LEU A 69 11.62 9.17 -7.44
CA LEU A 69 12.30 8.15 -8.25
C LEU A 69 12.18 8.40 -9.75
N GLU A 70 11.04 8.91 -10.23
CA GLU A 70 10.87 9.24 -11.65
C GLU A 70 11.96 10.22 -12.14
N LYS A 71 12.34 11.19 -11.31
CA LYS A 71 13.41 12.14 -11.64
C LYS A 71 14.79 11.49 -11.58
N LEU A 72 15.06 10.73 -10.53
CA LEU A 72 16.38 10.12 -10.29
C LEU A 72 16.72 9.02 -11.31
N LEU A 73 15.71 8.29 -11.77
CA LEU A 73 15.87 7.19 -12.73
C LEU A 73 15.78 7.69 -14.20
N THR A 74 15.93 9.00 -14.45
CA THR A 74 15.96 9.53 -15.81
C THR A 74 17.15 8.94 -16.56
N GLY A 75 16.89 8.16 -17.62
CA GLY A 75 17.93 7.47 -18.41
C GLY A 75 18.04 5.96 -18.13
N TRP A 76 17.41 5.48 -17.06
CA TRP A 76 17.28 4.06 -16.80
C TRP A 76 16.22 3.44 -17.70
N LYS A 77 16.38 2.14 -18.02
CA LYS A 77 15.35 1.38 -18.72
C LYS A 77 14.24 1.01 -17.74
N THR A 78 13.14 1.74 -17.80
CA THR A 78 11.99 1.55 -16.90
C THR A 78 10.89 0.73 -17.57
N MET A 79 10.32 -0.21 -16.83
CA MET A 79 9.07 -0.90 -17.16
C MET A 79 8.08 -0.63 -16.03
N ALA A 80 6.93 -0.06 -16.37
CA ALA A 80 5.85 0.16 -15.42
C ALA A 80 4.83 -0.98 -15.55
N ILE A 81 4.41 -1.53 -14.40
CA ILE A 81 3.27 -2.44 -14.33
C ILE A 81 2.08 -1.61 -13.84
N SER A 82 1.11 -1.41 -14.72
CA SER A 82 -0.13 -0.71 -14.38
C SER A 82 -1.17 -1.66 -13.80
N SER A 83 -2.18 -1.10 -13.14
CA SER A 83 -3.34 -1.86 -12.70
C SER A 83 -4.06 -2.56 -13.85
N SER A 84 -4.11 -1.94 -15.04
CA SER A 84 -4.67 -2.55 -16.25
C SER A 84 -3.89 -3.77 -16.72
N ASP A 85 -2.56 -3.76 -16.61
CA ASP A 85 -1.72 -4.91 -16.99
C ASP A 85 -2.03 -6.13 -16.10
N SER A 86 -2.38 -5.87 -14.84
CA SER A 86 -2.68 -6.91 -13.85
C SER A 86 -4.07 -7.54 -14.02
N LEU A 87 -5.01 -6.89 -14.71
CA LEU A 87 -6.41 -7.39 -14.80
C LEU A 87 -6.50 -8.76 -15.48
N ARG A 88 -5.68 -8.99 -16.51
CA ARG A 88 -5.64 -10.28 -17.21
C ARG A 88 -5.14 -11.38 -16.27
N ASP A 89 -4.05 -11.11 -15.55
CA ASP A 89 -3.43 -12.09 -14.67
C ASP A 89 -4.32 -12.37 -13.45
N ILE A 90 -5.04 -11.35 -12.94
CA ILE A 90 -6.07 -11.52 -11.91
C ILE A 90 -7.21 -12.40 -12.43
N SER A 91 -7.65 -12.24 -13.68
CA SER A 91 -8.67 -13.10 -14.27
C SER A 91 -8.21 -14.56 -14.33
N VAL A 92 -6.95 -14.81 -14.74
CA VAL A 92 -6.37 -16.17 -14.73
C VAL A 92 -6.32 -16.72 -13.31
N PHE A 93 -5.82 -15.94 -12.36
CA PHE A 93 -5.76 -16.30 -10.94
C PHE A 93 -7.14 -16.66 -10.37
N LEU A 94 -8.17 -15.84 -10.65
CA LEU A 94 -9.54 -16.10 -10.19
C LEU A 94 -10.13 -17.34 -10.84
N ASN A 95 -9.84 -17.57 -12.12
CA ASN A 95 -10.25 -18.79 -12.80
C ASN A 95 -9.68 -20.03 -12.10
N GLU A 96 -8.37 -20.06 -11.82
CA GLU A 96 -7.74 -21.17 -11.12
C GLU A 96 -8.29 -21.36 -9.70
N LYS A 97 -8.42 -20.28 -8.93
CA LYS A 97 -8.89 -20.33 -7.54
C LYS A 97 -10.34 -20.78 -7.40
N LEU A 98 -11.21 -20.35 -8.31
CA LEU A 98 -12.64 -20.66 -8.25
C LEU A 98 -13.01 -21.98 -8.94
N GLU A 99 -12.05 -22.67 -9.56
CA GLU A 99 -12.31 -23.92 -10.29
C GLU A 99 -12.95 -25.00 -9.42
N ASN A 100 -12.47 -25.15 -8.18
CA ASN A 100 -12.94 -26.17 -7.26
C ASN A 100 -14.17 -25.75 -6.43
N MET A 101 -14.65 -24.52 -6.61
CA MET A 101 -15.80 -23.99 -5.87
C MET A 101 -17.12 -24.36 -6.55
N THR A 102 -17.50 -25.64 -6.45
CA THR A 102 -18.68 -26.21 -7.11
C THR A 102 -20.00 -25.52 -6.74
N HIS A 103 -20.08 -24.91 -5.56
CA HIS A 103 -21.25 -24.17 -5.08
C HIS A 103 -21.56 -22.90 -5.90
N LEU A 104 -20.60 -22.37 -6.68
CA LEU A 104 -20.82 -21.21 -7.55
C LEU A 104 -21.62 -21.56 -8.82
N GLY A 105 -21.58 -22.85 -9.23
CA GLY A 105 -22.34 -23.38 -10.36
C GLY A 105 -22.17 -22.55 -11.64
N GLN A 106 -23.29 -22.27 -12.31
CA GLN A 106 -23.33 -21.53 -13.58
C GLN A 106 -23.01 -20.03 -13.46
N ARG A 107 -22.89 -19.50 -12.23
CA ARG A 107 -22.62 -18.07 -11.98
C ARG A 107 -21.15 -17.77 -11.77
N ARG A 108 -20.27 -18.78 -11.85
CA ARG A 108 -18.82 -18.62 -11.69
C ARG A 108 -18.27 -17.55 -12.63
N ASP A 109 -18.64 -17.57 -13.90
CA ASP A 109 -18.10 -16.64 -14.90
C ASP A 109 -18.52 -15.19 -14.60
N GLU A 110 -19.78 -14.99 -14.22
CA GLU A 110 -20.30 -13.68 -13.78
C GLU A 110 -19.55 -13.18 -12.54
N ILE A 111 -19.30 -14.06 -11.56
CA ILE A 111 -18.55 -13.72 -10.35
C ILE A 111 -17.11 -13.31 -10.71
N ILE A 112 -16.43 -14.05 -11.59
CA ILE A 112 -15.07 -13.74 -12.02
C ILE A 112 -15.02 -12.36 -12.65
N GLU A 113 -15.92 -12.06 -13.60
CA GLU A 113 -15.97 -10.75 -14.26
C GLU A 113 -16.12 -9.60 -13.24
N ARG A 114 -17.04 -9.76 -12.30
CA ARG A 114 -17.30 -8.76 -11.25
C ARG A 114 -16.13 -8.60 -10.27
N LEU A 115 -15.44 -9.69 -9.95
CA LEU A 115 -14.26 -9.64 -9.08
C LEU A 115 -13.04 -9.04 -9.78
N VAL A 116 -12.85 -9.30 -11.07
CA VAL A 116 -11.80 -8.63 -11.87
C VAL A 116 -12.04 -7.13 -11.87
N GLU A 117 -13.27 -6.69 -12.15
CA GLU A 117 -13.64 -5.27 -12.11
C GLU A 117 -13.45 -4.67 -10.70
N GLY A 118 -13.93 -5.37 -9.67
CA GLY A 118 -13.83 -4.93 -8.27
C GLY A 118 -12.39 -4.83 -7.76
N SER A 119 -11.46 -5.64 -8.29
CA SER A 119 -10.06 -5.66 -7.87
C SER A 119 -9.31 -4.37 -8.16
N LYS A 120 -9.72 -3.63 -9.19
CA LYS A 120 -8.99 -2.45 -9.70
C LYS A 120 -7.49 -2.73 -9.92
N GLY A 121 -7.14 -3.96 -10.29
CA GLY A 121 -5.75 -4.39 -10.52
C GLY A 121 -5.01 -4.85 -9.27
N LEU A 122 -5.66 -4.99 -8.11
CA LEU A 122 -5.03 -5.41 -6.86
C LEU A 122 -5.24 -6.92 -6.62
N PHE A 123 -4.16 -7.70 -6.74
CA PHE A 123 -4.16 -9.14 -6.44
C PHE A 123 -4.59 -9.45 -5.00
N LEU A 124 -4.11 -8.67 -4.03
CA LEU A 124 -4.50 -8.85 -2.63
C LEU A 124 -6.01 -8.71 -2.44
N TRP A 125 -6.64 -7.77 -3.14
CA TRP A 125 -8.09 -7.63 -3.11
C TRP A 125 -8.78 -8.87 -3.71
N ALA A 126 -8.29 -9.38 -4.84
CA ALA A 126 -8.86 -10.56 -5.48
C ALA A 126 -8.74 -11.81 -4.58
N ASP A 127 -7.58 -12.05 -3.97
CA ASP A 127 -7.36 -13.17 -3.04
C ASP A 127 -8.25 -13.08 -1.80
N LEU A 128 -8.50 -11.86 -1.31
CA LEU A 128 -9.42 -11.64 -0.20
C LEU A 128 -10.88 -11.90 -0.55
N ALA A 129 -11.29 -11.52 -1.75
CA ALA A 129 -12.63 -11.84 -2.24
C ALA A 129 -12.82 -13.35 -2.40
N VAL A 130 -11.81 -14.07 -2.90
CA VAL A 130 -11.80 -15.54 -2.97
C VAL A 130 -11.94 -16.16 -1.57
N SER A 131 -11.15 -15.67 -0.60
CA SER A 131 -11.21 -16.13 0.78
C SER A 131 -12.57 -15.87 1.44
N GLU A 132 -13.22 -14.75 1.13
CA GLU A 132 -14.56 -14.45 1.62
C GLU A 132 -15.60 -15.39 0.96
N LEU A 133 -15.51 -15.62 -0.36
CA LEU A 133 -16.36 -16.55 -1.11
C LEU A 133 -16.35 -17.97 -0.53
N ASP A 134 -15.20 -18.45 -0.05
CA ASP A 134 -15.06 -19.79 0.56
C ASP A 134 -16.02 -20.04 1.73
N HIS A 135 -16.52 -18.98 2.36
CA HIS A 135 -17.44 -19.05 3.49
C HIS A 135 -18.90 -18.76 3.14
N LEU A 136 -19.18 -18.24 1.94
CA LEU A 136 -20.54 -17.88 1.52
C LEU A 136 -21.26 -19.11 0.95
N ARG A 137 -22.55 -19.27 1.26
CA ARG A 137 -23.33 -20.45 0.82
C ARG A 137 -24.60 -20.08 0.08
N THR A 138 -25.00 -18.82 0.13
CA THR A 138 -26.20 -18.32 -0.56
C THR A 138 -25.84 -17.29 -1.61
N TRP A 139 -26.63 -17.24 -2.69
CA TRP A 139 -26.44 -16.21 -3.71
C TRP A 139 -26.56 -14.79 -3.16
N ASN A 140 -27.46 -14.56 -2.21
CA ASN A 140 -27.66 -13.24 -1.62
C ASN A 140 -26.42 -12.74 -0.88
N GLU A 141 -25.64 -13.64 -0.27
CA GLU A 141 -24.37 -13.30 0.36
C GLU A 141 -23.30 -12.96 -0.69
N ILE A 142 -23.19 -13.78 -1.74
CA ILE A 142 -22.26 -13.55 -2.85
C ILE A 142 -22.56 -12.21 -3.54
N GLN A 143 -23.83 -11.93 -3.81
CA GLN A 143 -24.24 -10.67 -4.43
C GLN A 143 -23.87 -9.46 -3.57
N LYS A 144 -23.99 -9.56 -2.24
CA LYS A 144 -23.53 -8.49 -1.33
C LYS A 144 -22.02 -8.25 -1.42
N LEU A 145 -21.22 -9.30 -1.50
CA LEU A 145 -19.77 -9.21 -1.71
C LEU A 145 -19.45 -8.49 -3.03
N LEU A 146 -20.15 -8.83 -4.11
CA LEU A 146 -19.94 -8.21 -5.42
C LEU A 146 -20.38 -6.73 -5.45
N GLU A 147 -21.44 -6.36 -4.73
CA GLU A 147 -21.98 -5.00 -4.70
C GLU A 147 -21.20 -4.06 -3.76
N HIS A 148 -20.82 -4.54 -2.59
CA HIS A 148 -20.20 -3.72 -1.54
C HIS A 148 -18.68 -3.85 -1.51
N GLY A 149 -18.13 -4.78 -2.29
CA GLY A 149 -16.72 -5.16 -2.24
C GLY A 149 -16.41 -6.08 -1.06
N ASN A 150 -15.21 -6.69 -1.08
CA ASN A 150 -14.77 -7.49 0.04
C ASN A 150 -14.56 -6.60 1.28
N ARG A 151 -14.89 -7.16 2.43
CA ARG A 151 -14.50 -6.56 3.72
C ARG A 151 -13.06 -6.91 4.09
N GLY A 152 -12.43 -7.76 3.28
CA GLY A 152 -11.17 -8.42 3.58
C GLY A 152 -10.05 -7.45 3.92
N LEU A 153 -9.93 -6.32 3.23
CA LEU A 153 -8.88 -5.34 3.55
C LEU A 153 -9.12 -4.70 4.93
N ASP A 154 -10.31 -4.17 5.18
CA ASP A 154 -10.67 -3.59 6.48
C ASP A 154 -10.55 -4.61 7.61
N MET A 155 -10.96 -5.86 7.35
CA MET A 155 -10.89 -6.97 8.30
C MET A 155 -9.45 -7.42 8.54
N ILE A 156 -8.60 -7.46 7.52
CA ILE A 156 -7.16 -7.75 7.69
C ILE A 156 -6.52 -6.65 8.50
N TYR A 157 -6.74 -5.38 8.15
CA TYR A 157 -6.16 -4.28 8.92
C TYR A 157 -6.66 -4.31 10.37
N ALA A 158 -7.96 -4.55 10.60
CA ALA A 158 -8.49 -4.75 11.95
C ALA A 158 -7.86 -5.95 12.66
N THR A 159 -7.59 -7.05 11.95
CA THR A 159 -6.94 -8.25 12.51
C THR A 159 -5.48 -7.99 12.85
N ILE A 160 -4.73 -7.34 11.96
CA ILE A 160 -3.35 -6.91 12.21
C ILE A 160 -3.33 -5.99 13.43
N ILE A 161 -4.19 -4.98 13.49
CA ILE A 161 -4.28 -4.07 14.64
C ILE A 161 -4.63 -4.85 15.93
N LYS A 162 -5.57 -5.78 15.88
CA LYS A 162 -5.94 -6.61 17.04
C LYS A 162 -4.82 -7.57 17.48
N GLN A 163 -4.07 -8.14 16.55
CA GLN A 163 -2.89 -8.95 16.86
C GLN A 163 -1.80 -8.09 17.49
N LEU A 164 -1.62 -6.86 17.00
CA LEU A 164 -0.72 -5.89 17.58
C LEU A 164 -1.15 -5.50 19.01
N ASP A 165 -2.44 -5.45 19.30
CA ASP A 165 -3.00 -5.17 20.64
C ASP A 165 -2.82 -6.32 21.64
N THR A 166 -2.79 -7.57 21.16
CA THR A 166 -2.61 -8.77 22.01
C THR A 166 -1.16 -9.13 22.30
N SER A 167 -0.21 -8.46 21.65
CA SER A 167 1.22 -8.54 21.99
C SER A 167 1.52 -7.81 23.32
N SER A 168 2.74 -7.97 23.86
CA SER A 168 3.15 -7.44 25.18
C SER A 168 2.58 -6.05 25.50
N GLU A 169 2.04 -5.86 26.71
CA GLU A 169 1.30 -4.67 27.14
C GLU A 169 2.06 -3.34 26.90
N GLY A 170 3.39 -3.35 27.04
CA GLY A 170 4.24 -2.19 26.74
C GLY A 170 4.25 -1.78 25.26
N LEU A 171 4.30 -2.75 24.34
CA LEU A 171 4.26 -2.50 22.89
C LEU A 171 2.86 -2.11 22.43
N CYS A 172 1.82 -2.65 23.04
CA CYS A 172 0.43 -2.28 22.77
C CYS A 172 0.21 -0.77 22.99
N ARG A 173 0.65 -0.23 24.14
CA ARG A 173 0.55 1.21 24.44
C ARG A 173 1.31 2.09 23.44
N ILE A 174 2.50 1.64 23.01
CA ILE A 174 3.30 2.37 22.02
C ILE A 174 2.57 2.41 20.68
N ARG A 175 2.06 1.27 20.20
CA ARG A 175 1.39 1.16 18.89
C ARG A 175 0.07 1.91 18.84
N ALA A 176 -0.73 1.83 19.89
CA ALA A 176 -1.99 2.56 20.02
C ALA A 176 -1.80 4.09 19.95
N ARG A 177 -0.60 4.59 20.26
CA ARG A 177 -0.25 6.01 20.11
C ARG A 177 0.43 6.30 18.77
N ALA A 178 1.33 5.43 18.32
CA ALA A 178 2.10 5.63 17.11
C ALA A 178 1.24 5.57 15.85
N LEU A 179 0.37 4.55 15.72
CA LEU A 179 -0.42 4.34 14.50
C LEU A 179 -1.34 5.53 14.19
N PRO A 180 -2.12 6.08 15.15
CA PRO A 180 -2.93 7.28 14.87
C PRO A 180 -2.09 8.51 14.53
N LEU A 181 -0.95 8.72 15.22
CA LEU A 181 -0.06 9.85 14.93
C LEU A 181 0.44 9.78 13.49
N VAL A 182 0.94 8.62 13.07
CA VAL A 182 1.44 8.41 11.70
C VAL A 182 0.30 8.54 10.69
N ALA A 183 -0.90 7.99 10.98
CA ALA A 183 -2.03 8.01 10.06
C ALA A 183 -2.57 9.41 9.75
N VAL A 184 -2.45 10.36 10.69
CA VAL A 184 -2.93 11.75 10.51
C VAL A 184 -1.82 12.74 10.18
N ALA A 185 -0.57 12.29 10.09
CA ALA A 185 0.57 13.16 9.88
C ALA A 185 0.54 13.77 8.48
N CYS A 186 0.70 15.10 8.38
CA CYS A 186 0.83 15.78 7.09
C CYS A 186 2.16 15.50 6.37
N ARG A 187 3.11 14.89 7.08
CA ARG A 187 4.40 14.40 6.57
C ARG A 187 4.84 13.17 7.36
N PRO A 188 5.71 12.30 6.81
CA PRO A 188 6.35 11.24 7.57
C PRO A 188 7.09 11.78 8.81
N PHE A 189 7.02 11.06 9.92
CA PHE A 189 7.80 11.35 11.12
C PHE A 189 9.19 10.71 11.02
N ARG A 190 10.22 11.43 11.48
CA ARG A 190 11.50 10.79 11.76
C ARG A 190 11.37 9.91 13.00
N LEU A 191 12.22 8.89 13.12
CA LEU A 191 12.13 7.94 14.22
C LEU A 191 12.36 8.63 15.58
N GLU A 192 13.25 9.63 15.62
CA GLU A 192 13.54 10.44 16.81
C GLU A 192 12.31 11.27 17.20
N GLU A 193 11.68 11.95 16.23
CA GLU A 193 10.47 12.75 16.44
C GLU A 193 9.32 11.89 16.96
N LEU A 194 9.12 10.71 16.37
CA LEU A 194 8.10 9.78 16.81
C LEU A 194 8.41 9.27 18.23
N THR A 195 9.67 8.97 18.53
CA THR A 195 10.11 8.53 19.85
C THR A 195 9.87 9.60 20.91
N GLU A 196 10.19 10.87 20.62
CA GLU A 196 9.90 12.01 21.50
C GLU A 196 8.39 12.19 21.72
N LEU A 197 7.59 12.14 20.65
CA LEU A 197 6.12 12.25 20.73
C LEU A 197 5.49 11.11 21.55
N LEU A 198 6.06 9.91 21.46
CA LEU A 198 5.63 8.75 22.25
C LEU A 198 6.10 8.83 23.70
N ALA A 199 7.25 9.45 23.97
CA ALA A 199 7.78 9.67 25.31
C ALA A 199 7.00 10.74 26.09
N VAL A 200 6.46 11.76 25.42
CA VAL A 200 5.59 12.77 26.04
C VAL A 200 4.24 12.14 26.37
N GLU A 201 3.81 12.17 27.63
CA GLU A 201 2.47 11.74 28.03
C GLU A 201 1.45 12.84 27.68
N VAL A 202 0.96 12.84 26.44
CA VAL A 202 -0.06 13.80 26.02
C VAL A 202 -1.35 13.45 26.76
N SER A 203 -1.73 14.30 27.71
CA SER A 203 -2.99 14.19 28.45
C SER A 203 -4.15 13.96 27.48
N ARG A 204 -4.95 12.92 27.75
CA ARG A 204 -6.03 12.32 26.91
C ARG A 204 -7.08 13.26 26.27
N ARG A 205 -6.97 14.58 26.42
CA ARG A 205 -7.97 15.55 25.97
C ARG A 205 -7.91 15.94 24.49
N LEU A 206 -6.86 15.57 23.74
CA LEU A 206 -6.68 15.98 22.33
C LEU A 206 -6.74 14.83 21.31
N LEU A 207 -6.74 13.56 21.74
CA LEU A 207 -6.75 12.40 20.83
C LEU A 207 -8.08 11.63 20.81
N THR A 208 -9.14 12.15 21.40
CA THR A 208 -10.49 11.62 21.14
C THR A 208 -10.90 12.00 19.72
N ILE A 209 -10.58 11.13 18.77
CA ILE A 209 -11.35 11.02 17.54
C ILE A 209 -12.74 10.61 18.01
N SER A 210 -13.65 11.57 18.10
CA SER A 210 -15.06 11.28 18.42
C SER A 210 -15.57 10.29 17.37
N PRO A 211 -16.33 9.25 17.76
CA PRO A 211 -17.15 8.56 16.78
C PRO A 211 -18.03 9.63 16.13
N VAL A 212 -18.01 9.67 14.80
CA VAL A 212 -18.89 10.55 14.02
C VAL A 212 -20.32 10.06 14.28
N GLY A 213 -20.96 10.68 15.26
CA GLY A 213 -22.36 10.49 15.62
C GLY A 213 -23.05 11.84 15.63
N ASP A 214 -24.00 12.00 14.70
CA ASP A 214 -25.13 12.92 14.69
C ASP A 214 -24.91 14.31 15.32
N GLY A 215 -24.30 15.21 14.55
CA GLY A 215 -24.20 16.62 14.93
C GLY A 215 -23.88 17.62 13.81
N PHE A 216 -23.59 17.16 12.58
CA PHE A 216 -23.20 18.07 11.49
C PHE A 216 -24.38 18.78 10.79
N ALA A 217 -25.63 18.48 11.17
CA ALA A 217 -26.81 19.01 10.49
C ALA A 217 -27.25 20.43 10.94
N ALA A 218 -26.63 21.04 11.96
CA ALA A 218 -27.19 22.24 12.58
C ALA A 218 -26.37 23.53 12.45
N ARG A 219 -25.29 23.57 11.66
CA ARG A 219 -24.53 24.84 11.50
C ARG A 219 -23.92 25.04 10.12
N ILE A 220 -24.78 25.09 9.10
CA ILE A 220 -24.45 25.74 7.83
C ILE A 220 -25.43 26.89 7.62
N SER A 221 -24.95 28.12 7.76
CA SER A 221 -25.64 29.30 7.25
C SER A 221 -25.78 29.19 5.72
N PRO A 222 -26.94 29.53 5.14
CA PRO A 222 -27.26 29.23 3.75
C PRO A 222 -26.51 30.19 2.83
N GLY A 223 -25.45 29.74 2.15
CA GLY A 223 -24.79 30.59 1.16
C GLY A 223 -23.77 29.97 0.21
N TRP A 224 -23.38 28.70 0.37
CA TRP A 224 -22.20 28.16 -0.33
C TRP A 224 -22.44 26.82 -1.07
N PHE A 225 -23.66 26.58 -1.59
CA PHE A 225 -23.89 25.47 -2.52
C PHE A 225 -24.00 26.00 -3.96
N GLY A 226 -22.92 25.82 -4.75
CA GLY A 226 -22.97 25.97 -6.19
C GLY A 226 -23.79 24.83 -6.81
N ARG A 227 -24.81 25.17 -7.60
CA ARG A 227 -25.62 24.22 -8.39
C ARG A 227 -25.00 24.01 -9.76
N ASN A 228 -25.20 22.83 -10.35
CA ASN A 228 -25.00 22.65 -11.79
C ASN A 228 -26.12 23.36 -12.59
N ARG A 229 -25.99 23.46 -13.91
CA ARG A 229 -26.96 24.17 -14.79
C ARG A 229 -28.38 23.58 -14.78
N ASP A 230 -28.58 22.38 -14.24
CA ASP A 230 -29.87 21.68 -14.19
C ASP A 230 -30.45 21.56 -12.76
N GLY A 231 -29.87 22.27 -11.79
CA GLY A 231 -30.49 22.49 -10.48
C GLY A 231 -30.46 21.34 -9.48
N MET A 232 -29.66 20.29 -9.70
CA MET A 232 -29.53 19.15 -8.77
C MET A 232 -28.30 19.28 -7.84
N PRO A 233 -28.39 18.84 -6.57
CA PRO A 233 -27.25 18.84 -5.65
C PRO A 233 -26.23 17.75 -6.01
N LEU A 234 -24.93 18.09 -5.96
CA LEU A 234 -23.83 17.15 -6.18
C LEU A 234 -23.74 16.14 -5.01
N SER A 235 -24.00 14.86 -5.27
CA SER A 235 -23.83 13.78 -4.29
C SER A 235 -22.36 13.48 -4.04
N LEU A 236 -21.93 13.61 -2.79
CA LEU A 236 -20.54 13.63 -2.32
C LEU A 236 -20.11 12.26 -1.78
N ILE A 237 -19.92 11.26 -2.65
CA ILE A 237 -19.19 10.02 -2.30
C ILE A 237 -18.47 9.49 -3.56
N SER A 238 -17.28 10.01 -3.89
CA SER A 238 -16.32 9.25 -4.73
C SER A 238 -14.86 9.75 -4.75
N GLN A 239 -14.44 10.72 -3.92
CA GLN A 239 -13.11 11.35 -4.06
C GLN A 239 -12.04 10.97 -3.03
N SER A 240 -12.19 9.89 -2.27
CA SER A 240 -11.22 9.53 -1.22
C SER A 240 -10.36 8.30 -1.52
N TYR A 241 -10.03 8.05 -2.79
CA TYR A 241 -9.05 7.01 -3.19
C TYR A 241 -8.01 7.58 -4.16
N ARG A 242 -7.38 8.69 -3.79
CA ARG A 242 -6.26 9.28 -4.55
C ARG A 242 -4.90 9.14 -3.87
N PHE A 243 -4.82 8.42 -2.76
CA PHE A 243 -3.58 8.20 -2.02
C PHE A 243 -3.54 6.79 -1.42
N TRP A 244 -3.78 5.77 -2.23
CA TRP A 244 -3.35 4.39 -2.02
C TRP A 244 -3.20 3.74 -3.39
#